data_AF-A0A962RMP7-F1
#
_entry.id   AF-A0A962RMP7-F1
#
_cell.length_a   1.000
_cell.length_b   1.000
_cell.length_c   1.000
_cell.angle_alpha   90.00
_cell.angle_beta   90.00
_cell.angle_gamma   90.00
#
_symmetry.space_group_name_H-M   'P 1'
#
loop_
_entity.id
_entity.type
_entity.pdbx_description
1 polymer ?
#
loop_
_entity_poly.entity_id
_entity_poly.type
_entity_poly.pdbx_seq_one_letter_code
_entity_poly.pdbx_strand_id
1 'polypeptide(L)'
;MLMKSRTEASRGATLYRMVMEDHVCPYGLKAKDLLERHGFEVDDHWLETRAETDAFQEELEVRTTPQIFIGDERIGGYDELREHLSQSNRGAGLRPYRPVIAIFTVSLLMALAVSLGSASNLPGVRAAESFIAIAMCLLGVQKLQDVESFSTMFLNYDLLARRWVPYGYLYPYAETFAGVLMLAGALTWLSAPIAFFIGMIGAVSVFKAVYVDKRELKCACVGGNSEVPLGFISLTENVMMVLMAIWMASRELLLPGLG
;
A
#
# COMPACT_ATOMS: atom_id res chain seq x y z
N MET A 1 -37.64 39.23 11.90
CA MET A 1 -36.94 39.05 13.20
C MET A 1 -37.58 37.84 13.87
N LEU A 2 -36.75 36.87 14.30
CA LEU A 2 -37.06 35.67 15.11
C LEU A 2 -37.78 34.49 14.43
N MET A 3 -36.97 33.52 13.98
CA MET A 3 -36.97 32.13 14.49
C MET A 3 -35.83 31.34 13.82
N LYS A 4 -34.60 31.65 14.25
CA LYS A 4 -33.41 30.83 14.00
C LYS A 4 -33.03 30.19 15.34
N SER A 5 -33.70 29.10 15.68
CA SER A 5 -33.39 28.32 16.88
C SER A 5 -33.87 26.87 16.69
N ARG A 6 -32.93 26.01 16.33
CA ARG A 6 -32.77 24.65 16.89
C ARG A 6 -31.27 24.31 16.82
N THR A 7 -30.60 24.81 17.86
CA THR A 7 -29.63 24.07 18.68
C THR A 7 -28.41 23.47 17.98
N GLU A 8 -27.32 24.24 18.03
CA GLU A 8 -25.97 23.73 18.32
C GLU A 8 -25.99 23.05 19.70
N ALA A 9 -26.64 21.89 19.80
CA ALA A 9 -26.40 21.00 20.93
C ALA A 9 -24.98 20.45 20.74
N SER A 10 -24.16 20.45 21.79
CA SER A 10 -22.92 19.69 21.81
C SER A 10 -23.27 18.29 21.30
N ARG A 11 -22.67 17.89 20.17
CA ARG A 11 -22.89 16.54 19.65
C ARG A 11 -22.12 15.63 20.58
N GLY A 12 -22.75 15.21 21.67
CA GLY A 12 -22.18 14.26 22.62
C GLY A 12 -22.03 12.91 21.94
N ALA A 13 -20.89 12.27 22.15
CA ALA A 13 -20.63 10.91 21.71
C ALA A 13 -20.14 10.08 22.89
N THR A 14 -20.70 8.90 23.10
CA THR A 14 -20.23 7.96 24.12
C THR A 14 -19.36 6.90 23.46
N LEU A 15 -18.19 6.66 24.05
CA LEU A 15 -17.20 5.71 23.57
C LEU A 15 -16.91 4.70 24.67
N TYR A 16 -17.22 3.43 24.43
CA TYR A 16 -16.79 2.34 25.28
C TYR A 16 -15.54 1.70 24.69
N ARG A 17 -14.42 1.70 25.43
CA ARG A 17 -13.15 1.11 24.98
C ARG A 17 -12.40 0.41 26.11
N MET A 18 -11.61 -0.60 25.74
CA MET A 18 -10.74 -1.27 26.71
C MET A 18 -9.57 -0.37 27.11
N VAL A 19 -9.35 -0.24 28.41
CA VAL A 19 -8.20 0.45 29.03
C VAL A 19 -7.74 -0.40 30.20
N MET A 20 -6.91 -1.39 29.92
CA MET A 20 -6.34 -2.28 30.94
C MET A 20 -4.85 -1.97 31.10
N GLU A 21 -4.27 -2.28 32.27
CA GLU A 21 -2.86 -2.01 32.58
C GLU A 21 -1.90 -2.59 31.51
N ASP A 22 -2.18 -3.80 31.03
CA ASP A 22 -1.39 -4.50 30.01
C ASP A 22 -1.99 -4.44 28.59
N HIS A 23 -3.09 -3.70 28.37
CA HIS A 23 -3.76 -3.67 27.07
C HIS A 23 -4.33 -2.31 26.70
N VAL A 24 -3.71 -1.68 25.70
CA VAL A 24 -4.18 -0.44 25.08
C VAL A 24 -4.98 -0.77 23.83
N CYS A 25 -6.25 -0.40 23.77
CA CYS A 25 -7.08 -0.56 22.58
C CYS A 25 -6.74 0.50 21.51
N PRO A 26 -6.07 0.14 20.39
CA PRO A 26 -5.67 1.12 19.38
C PRO A 26 -6.88 1.70 18.62
N TYR A 27 -7.93 0.90 18.41
CA TYR A 27 -9.15 1.36 17.75
C TYR A 27 -9.98 2.28 18.63
N GLY A 28 -9.99 2.08 19.95
CA GLY A 28 -10.63 2.98 20.91
C GLY A 28 -9.98 4.36 20.90
N LEU A 29 -8.64 4.43 20.93
CA LEU A 29 -7.92 5.69 20.83
C LEU A 29 -8.19 6.41 19.50
N LYS A 30 -8.18 5.68 18.38
CA LYS A 30 -8.50 6.26 17.06
C LYS A 30 -9.95 6.75 16.98
N ALA A 31 -10.89 6.05 17.60
CA ALA A 31 -12.30 6.47 17.65
C ALA A 31 -12.46 7.77 18.44
N LYS A 32 -11.83 7.86 19.62
CA LYS A 32 -11.80 9.08 20.45
C LYS A 32 -11.27 10.28 19.66
N ASP A 33 -10.07 10.14 19.09
CA ASP A 33 -9.44 11.20 18.30
C ASP A 33 -10.29 11.58 17.06
N LEU A 34 -10.96 10.62 16.42
CA LEU A 34 -11.82 10.91 15.27
C LEU A 34 -13.06 11.72 15.68
N LEU A 35 -13.70 11.37 16.80
CA LEU A 35 -14.83 12.11 17.36
C LEU A 35 -14.43 13.52 17.76
N GLU A 36 -13.34 13.68 18.52
CA GLU A 36 -12.83 14.98 18.97
C GLU A 36 -12.51 15.90 17.77
N ARG A 37 -11.88 15.37 16.72
CA ARG A 37 -11.59 16.13 15.48
C ARG A 37 -12.83 16.58 14.70
N HIS A 38 -13.96 15.92 14.88
CA HIS A 38 -15.24 16.32 14.28
C HIS A 38 -16.09 17.19 15.23
N GLY A 39 -15.52 17.64 16.35
CA GLY A 39 -16.16 18.55 17.29
C GLY A 39 -17.18 17.89 18.21
N PHE A 40 -17.11 16.57 18.40
CA PHE A 40 -17.92 15.87 19.39
C PHE A 40 -17.30 16.00 20.78
N GLU A 41 -18.15 16.10 21.80
CA GLU A 41 -17.75 15.96 23.20
C GLU A 41 -17.80 14.47 23.55
N VAL A 42 -16.65 13.87 23.84
CA VAL A 42 -16.54 12.41 24.02
C VAL A 42 -16.64 12.04 25.49
N ASP A 43 -17.71 11.31 25.82
CA ASP A 43 -17.85 10.59 27.08
C ASP A 43 -17.14 9.23 26.96
N ASP A 44 -15.93 9.14 27.51
CA ASP A 44 -14.98 8.03 27.33
C ASP A 44 -15.10 7.01 28.49
N HIS A 45 -15.87 5.94 28.26
CA HIS A 45 -16.13 4.88 29.22
C HIS A 45 -15.10 3.75 29.07
N TRP A 46 -14.40 3.47 30.17
CA TRP A 46 -13.33 2.49 30.19
C TRP A 46 -13.83 1.13 30.66
N LEU A 47 -13.45 0.10 29.92
CA LEU A 47 -13.57 -1.29 30.32
C LEU A 47 -12.18 -1.70 30.81
N GLU A 48 -12.02 -1.77 32.13
CA GLU A 48 -10.72 -1.94 32.80
C GLU A 48 -10.38 -3.41 33.04
N THR A 49 -11.38 -4.30 32.93
CA THR A 49 -11.17 -5.75 33.06
C THR A 49 -11.74 -6.53 31.87
N ARG A 50 -11.21 -7.75 31.68
CA ARG A 50 -11.74 -8.69 30.68
C ARG A 50 -13.18 -9.10 31.00
N ALA A 51 -13.50 -9.29 32.28
CA ALA A 51 -14.85 -9.63 32.73
C ALA A 51 -15.85 -8.51 32.40
N GLU A 52 -15.49 -7.24 32.64
CA GLU A 52 -16.30 -6.08 32.22
C GLU A 52 -16.47 -6.03 30.70
N THR A 53 -15.39 -6.29 29.95
CA THR A 53 -15.44 -6.30 28.49
C THR A 53 -16.35 -7.40 27.96
N ASP A 54 -16.25 -8.61 28.50
CA ASP A 54 -17.06 -9.76 28.10
C ASP A 54 -18.53 -9.52 28.48
N ALA A 55 -18.80 -8.97 29.67
CA ALA A 55 -20.16 -8.61 30.11
C ALA A 55 -20.78 -7.51 29.23
N PHE A 56 -20.01 -6.46 28.90
CA PHE A 56 -20.44 -5.41 27.99
C PHE A 56 -20.72 -5.92 26.58
N GLN A 57 -19.88 -6.85 26.09
CA GLN A 57 -20.07 -7.50 24.79
C GLN A 57 -21.35 -8.34 24.76
N GLU A 58 -21.63 -9.07 25.84
CA GLU A 58 -22.87 -9.84 25.99
C GLU A 58 -24.10 -8.94 26.09
N GLU A 59 -24.06 -7.88 26.90
CA GLU A 59 -25.17 -6.93 27.10
C GLU A 59 -25.59 -6.25 25.80
N LEU A 60 -24.64 -5.84 24.97
CA LEU A 60 -24.92 -5.20 23.69
C LEU A 60 -25.01 -6.16 22.50
N GLU A 61 -24.87 -7.47 22.73
CA GLU A 61 -24.80 -8.52 21.71
C GLU A 61 -23.73 -8.23 20.62
N VAL A 62 -22.56 -7.75 21.04
CA VAL A 62 -21.44 -7.38 20.15
C VAL A 62 -20.23 -8.28 20.37
N ARG A 63 -19.42 -8.46 19.32
CA ARG A 63 -18.21 -9.31 19.39
C ARG A 63 -16.91 -8.54 19.65
N THR A 64 -16.95 -7.21 19.56
CA THR A 64 -15.73 -6.38 19.58
C THR A 64 -15.97 -5.04 20.26
N THR A 65 -14.91 -4.46 20.77
CA THR A 65 -14.81 -3.07 21.23
C THR A 65 -13.74 -2.35 20.40
N PRO A 66 -13.79 -1.02 20.23
CA PRO A 66 -14.71 -0.08 20.87
C PRO A 66 -16.15 -0.16 20.35
N GLN A 67 -17.10 0.37 21.12
CA GLN A 67 -18.45 0.68 20.65
C GLN A 67 -18.72 2.17 20.84
N ILE A 68 -19.24 2.80 19.79
CA ILE A 68 -19.49 4.25 19.72
C ILE A 68 -20.99 4.52 19.57
N PHE A 69 -21.46 5.49 20.32
CA PHE A 69 -22.82 6.02 20.30
C PHE A 69 -22.76 7.53 20.05
N ILE A 70 -23.66 8.04 19.21
CA ILE A 70 -23.84 9.48 18.98
C ILE A 70 -25.28 9.82 19.33
N GLY A 71 -25.47 10.56 20.43
CA GLY A 71 -26.79 10.64 21.06
C GLY A 71 -27.31 9.24 21.43
N ASP A 72 -28.54 8.92 21.04
CA ASP A 72 -29.16 7.61 21.30
C ASP A 72 -28.86 6.56 20.21
N GLU A 73 -28.16 6.94 19.14
CA GLU A 73 -27.87 6.04 18.02
C GLU A 73 -26.54 5.30 18.22
N ARG A 74 -26.60 3.97 18.21
CA ARG A 74 -25.41 3.11 18.19
C ARG A 74 -24.80 3.09 16.79
N ILE A 75 -23.58 3.62 16.67
CA ILE A 75 -22.84 3.66 15.41
C ILE A 75 -22.10 2.35 15.15
N GLY A 76 -21.58 1.71 16.20
CA GLY A 76 -20.82 0.46 16.09
C GLY A 76 -19.35 0.64 16.44
N GLY A 77 -18.45 -0.04 15.73
CA GLY A 77 -17.01 0.05 15.93
C GLY A 77 -16.34 1.23 15.23
N TYR A 78 -15.01 1.22 15.20
CA TYR A 78 -14.23 2.30 14.60
C TYR A 78 -14.45 2.44 13.08
N ASP A 79 -14.62 1.33 12.36
CA ASP A 79 -14.80 1.38 10.91
C ASP A 79 -16.18 1.93 10.54
N GLU A 80 -17.23 1.54 11.27
CA GLU A 80 -18.58 2.07 11.12
C GLU A 80 -18.64 3.56 11.49
N LEU A 81 -17.99 3.97 12.58
CA LEU A 81 -17.83 5.38 12.94
C LEU A 81 -17.18 6.17 11.81
N ARG A 82 -16.10 5.61 11.25
CA ARG A 82 -15.40 6.24 10.14
C ARG A 82 -16.31 6.35 8.93
N GLU A 83 -17.10 5.34 8.58
CA GLU A 83 -18.05 5.41 7.47
C GLU A 83 -19.15 6.45 7.73
N HIS A 84 -19.76 6.43 8.91
CA HIS A 84 -20.79 7.38 9.34
C HIS A 84 -20.30 8.83 9.19
N LEU A 85 -19.09 9.14 9.67
CA LEU A 85 -18.51 10.48 9.55
C LEU A 85 -17.93 10.77 8.15
N SER A 86 -17.47 9.76 7.42
CA SER A 86 -16.91 9.90 6.06
C SER A 86 -17.96 10.10 4.97
N GLN A 87 -19.24 9.81 5.20
CA GLN A 87 -20.31 10.20 4.27
C GLN A 87 -20.36 11.74 4.05
N SER A 88 -19.69 12.53 4.91
CA SER A 88 -19.48 13.96 4.73
C SER A 88 -18.22 14.37 3.95
N ASN A 89 -17.26 13.46 3.71
CA ASN A 89 -15.94 13.79 3.13
C ASN A 89 -15.51 12.85 2.00
N ARG A 90 -15.33 13.43 0.80
CA ARG A 90 -14.94 12.80 -0.50
C ARG A 90 -13.52 12.20 -0.56
N GLY A 91 -13.02 11.58 0.51
CA GLY A 91 -11.64 11.08 0.61
C GLY A 91 -11.45 9.56 0.48
N ALA A 92 -12.53 8.78 0.33
CA ALA A 92 -12.47 7.32 0.45
C ALA A 92 -11.63 6.62 -0.64
N GLY A 93 -11.54 7.19 -1.86
CA GLY A 93 -10.93 6.51 -3.01
C GLY A 93 -9.39 6.46 -3.04
N LEU A 94 -8.69 7.30 -2.27
CA LEU A 94 -7.21 7.36 -2.30
C LEU A 94 -6.55 6.45 -1.26
N ARG A 95 -7.30 5.90 -0.30
CA ARG A 95 -6.75 5.11 0.82
C ARG A 95 -6.03 3.83 0.36
N PRO A 96 -6.58 3.03 -0.57
CA PRO A 96 -5.89 1.82 -1.04
C PRO A 96 -4.53 2.14 -1.67
N TYR A 97 -4.39 3.29 -2.34
CA TYR A 97 -3.18 3.68 -3.07
C TYR A 97 -2.10 4.36 -2.21
N ARG A 98 -2.37 4.68 -0.93
CA ARG A 98 -1.41 5.37 -0.06
C ARG A 98 -0.03 4.69 -0.01
N PRO A 99 0.08 3.35 0.17
CA PRO A 99 1.38 2.70 0.21
C PRO A 99 2.15 2.84 -1.12
N VAL A 100 1.45 2.73 -2.25
CA VAL A 100 2.03 2.88 -3.59
C VAL A 100 2.55 4.31 -3.79
N ILE A 101 1.72 5.31 -3.48
CA ILE A 101 2.11 6.72 -3.59
C ILE A 101 3.35 6.97 -2.73
N ALA A 102 3.38 6.47 -1.48
CA ALA A 102 4.54 6.61 -0.62
C ALA A 102 5.81 6.00 -1.23
N ILE A 103 5.75 4.77 -1.75
CA ILE A 103 6.90 4.09 -2.37
C ILE A 103 7.42 4.90 -3.57
N PHE A 104 6.56 5.31 -4.49
CA PHE A 104 6.98 6.06 -5.68
C PHE A 104 7.46 7.47 -5.33
N THR A 105 6.83 8.17 -4.38
CA THR A 105 7.29 9.49 -3.94
C THR A 105 8.67 9.40 -3.28
N VAL A 106 8.88 8.45 -2.36
CA VAL A 106 10.19 8.26 -1.73
C VAL A 106 11.24 7.84 -2.75
N SER A 107 10.90 6.95 -3.69
CA SER A 107 11.81 6.56 -4.79
C SER A 107 12.24 7.75 -5.62
N LEU A 108 11.31 8.67 -5.96
CA LEU A 108 11.62 9.88 -6.73
C LEU A 108 12.55 10.81 -5.96
N LEU A 109 12.28 11.04 -4.67
CA LEU A 109 13.13 11.88 -3.82
C LEU A 109 14.55 11.29 -3.68
N MET A 110 14.66 9.98 -3.48
CA MET A 110 15.95 9.30 -3.42
C MET A 110 16.69 9.39 -4.76
N ALA A 111 16.00 9.21 -5.88
CA ALA A 111 16.59 9.30 -7.20
C ALA A 111 17.10 10.71 -7.54
N LEU A 112 16.35 11.74 -7.16
CA LEU A 112 16.80 13.13 -7.25
C LEU A 112 18.02 13.37 -6.36
N ALA A 113 18.02 12.86 -5.12
CA ALA A 113 19.17 12.97 -4.23
C ALA A 113 20.43 12.28 -4.79
N VAL A 114 20.29 11.07 -5.35
CA VAL A 114 21.38 10.34 -6.02
C VAL A 114 21.90 11.11 -7.23
N SER A 115 21.00 11.67 -8.04
CA SER A 115 21.37 12.46 -9.22
C SER A 115 22.12 13.75 -8.84
N LEU A 116 21.66 14.46 -7.80
CA LEU A 116 22.33 15.67 -7.29
C LEU A 116 23.70 15.37 -6.65
N GLY A 117 23.85 14.21 -6.00
CA GLY A 117 25.12 13.78 -5.40
C GLY A 117 26.12 13.20 -6.40
N SER A 118 25.70 12.92 -7.64
CA SER A 118 26.55 12.36 -8.69
C SER A 118 27.07 13.47 -9.61
N ALA A 119 28.37 13.51 -9.90
CA ALA A 119 28.95 14.41 -10.90
C ALA A 119 28.63 13.94 -12.34
N SER A 120 27.35 13.72 -12.65
CA SER A 120 26.90 13.20 -13.95
C SER A 120 26.63 14.34 -14.94
N ASN A 121 27.04 14.15 -16.20
CA ASN A 121 26.79 15.12 -17.28
C ASN A 121 25.31 15.18 -17.72
N LEU A 122 24.51 14.17 -17.36
CA LEU A 122 23.09 14.05 -17.69
C LEU A 122 22.26 13.75 -16.43
N PRO A 123 22.08 14.74 -15.53
CA PRO A 123 21.40 14.53 -14.25
C PRO A 123 19.94 14.08 -14.42
N GLY A 124 19.26 14.49 -15.50
CA GLY A 124 17.91 14.02 -15.80
C GLY A 124 17.83 12.52 -16.11
N VAL A 125 18.77 12.01 -16.91
CA VAL A 125 18.84 10.58 -17.24
C VAL A 125 19.20 9.78 -16.00
N ARG A 126 20.21 10.23 -15.23
CA ARG A 126 20.61 9.55 -13.99
C ARG A 126 19.49 9.49 -12.96
N ALA A 127 18.70 10.56 -12.84
CA ALA A 127 17.53 10.58 -11.96
C ALA A 127 16.47 9.57 -12.43
N ALA A 128 16.18 9.50 -13.74
CA ALA A 128 15.21 8.54 -14.27
C ALA A 128 15.65 7.08 -14.06
N GLU A 129 16.91 6.77 -14.34
CA GLU A 129 17.48 5.43 -14.12
C GLU A 129 17.43 5.02 -12.64
N SER A 130 17.88 5.93 -11.76
CA SER A 130 17.89 5.69 -10.32
C SER A 130 16.46 5.54 -9.78
N PHE A 131 15.51 6.30 -10.30
CA PHE A 131 14.11 6.22 -9.91
C PHE A 131 13.52 4.84 -10.17
N ILE A 132 13.70 4.31 -11.38
CA ILE A 132 13.17 2.98 -11.74
C ILE A 132 13.83 1.91 -10.87
N ALA A 133 15.17 1.94 -10.75
CA ALA A 133 15.90 0.93 -10.00
C ALA A 133 15.58 0.97 -8.48
N ILE A 134 15.45 2.16 -7.89
CA ILE A 134 15.05 2.32 -6.48
C ILE A 134 13.62 1.86 -6.28
N ALA A 135 12.68 2.23 -7.17
CA ALA A 135 11.30 1.78 -7.08
C ALA A 135 11.19 0.25 -7.14
N MET A 136 11.92 -0.39 -8.06
CA MET A 136 12.04 -1.85 -8.14
C MET A 136 12.58 -2.45 -6.84
N CYS A 137 13.61 -1.87 -6.24
CA CYS A 137 14.15 -2.35 -4.96
C CYS A 137 13.13 -2.22 -3.82
N LEU A 138 12.44 -1.08 -3.72
CA LEU A 138 11.47 -0.85 -2.65
C LEU A 138 10.24 -1.76 -2.80
N LEU A 139 9.73 -1.97 -4.01
CA LEU A 139 8.66 -2.93 -4.29
C LEU A 139 9.14 -4.37 -4.05
N GLY A 140 10.37 -4.68 -4.46
CA GLY A 140 11.02 -5.96 -4.18
C GLY A 140 11.06 -6.28 -2.69
N VAL A 141 11.41 -5.32 -1.84
CA VAL A 141 11.34 -5.47 -0.38
C VAL A 141 9.92 -5.77 0.10
N GLN A 142 8.89 -5.10 -0.43
CA GLN A 142 7.48 -5.41 -0.07
C GLN A 142 7.12 -6.86 -0.42
N LYS A 143 7.58 -7.36 -1.57
CA LYS A 143 7.36 -8.75 -1.99
C LYS A 143 8.13 -9.76 -1.12
N LEU A 144 9.32 -9.39 -0.67
CA LEU A 144 10.19 -10.23 0.17
C LEU A 144 9.76 -10.30 1.64
N GLN A 145 8.98 -9.34 2.15
CA GLN A 145 8.49 -9.36 3.54
C GLN A 145 7.60 -10.56 3.84
N ASP A 146 6.82 -11.01 2.86
CA ASP A 146 5.96 -12.19 2.96
C ASP A 146 5.87 -12.87 1.59
N VAL A 147 6.88 -13.70 1.31
CA VAL A 147 7.01 -14.41 0.03
C VAL A 147 5.87 -15.41 -0.18
N GLU A 148 5.35 -16.01 0.90
CA GLU A 148 4.26 -16.98 0.82
C GLU A 148 2.97 -16.29 0.33
N SER A 149 2.60 -15.19 0.99
CA SER A 149 1.45 -14.38 0.62
C SER A 149 1.61 -13.75 -0.76
N PHE A 150 2.82 -13.26 -1.10
CA PHE A 150 3.14 -12.79 -2.45
C PHE A 150 2.91 -13.88 -3.50
N SER A 151 3.52 -15.06 -3.32
CA SER A 151 3.48 -16.13 -4.33
C SER A 151 2.05 -16.63 -4.56
N THR A 152 1.25 -16.75 -3.49
CA THR A 152 -0.16 -17.11 -3.54
C THR A 152 -0.97 -16.10 -4.36
N MET A 153 -0.73 -14.80 -4.14
CA MET A 153 -1.39 -13.74 -4.88
C MET A 153 -0.91 -13.66 -6.33
N PHE A 154 0.38 -13.87 -6.58
CA PHE A 154 1.01 -13.81 -7.89
C PHE A 154 0.51 -14.92 -8.84
N LEU A 155 0.29 -16.13 -8.30
CA LEU A 155 -0.31 -17.26 -9.03
C LEU A 155 -1.72 -16.94 -9.58
N ASN A 156 -2.43 -15.97 -9.00
CA ASN A 156 -3.76 -15.59 -9.48
C ASN A 156 -3.76 -14.87 -10.82
N TYR A 157 -2.62 -14.47 -11.38
CA TYR A 157 -2.57 -13.83 -12.70
C TYR A 157 -1.33 -14.15 -13.53
N ASP A 158 -0.17 -14.42 -12.92
CA ASP A 158 1.06 -14.65 -13.67
C ASP A 158 1.02 -15.99 -14.43
N LEU A 159 1.24 -15.92 -15.75
CA LEU A 159 1.13 -17.06 -16.65
C LEU A 159 2.23 -18.09 -16.42
N LEU A 160 3.46 -17.65 -16.11
CA LEU A 160 4.58 -18.54 -15.87
C LEU A 160 4.50 -19.14 -14.46
N ALA A 161 4.13 -18.36 -13.46
CA ALA A 161 3.94 -18.86 -12.09
C ALA A 161 2.87 -19.95 -12.05
N ARG A 162 1.75 -19.77 -12.77
CA ARG A 162 0.69 -20.78 -12.89
C ARG A 162 1.17 -22.07 -13.54
N ARG A 163 2.15 -21.99 -14.45
CA ARG A 163 2.73 -23.16 -15.12
C ARG A 163 3.80 -23.84 -14.27
N TRP A 164 4.58 -23.06 -13.54
CA TRP A 164 5.69 -23.52 -12.72
C TRP A 164 5.72 -22.74 -11.40
N VAL A 165 5.04 -23.26 -10.38
CA VAL A 165 4.87 -22.62 -9.06
C VAL A 165 6.18 -22.12 -8.42
N PRO A 166 7.31 -22.85 -8.46
CA PRO A 166 8.58 -22.36 -7.92
C PRO A 166 9.04 -21.00 -8.49
N TYR A 167 8.65 -20.64 -9.72
CA TYR A 167 8.90 -19.31 -10.26
C TYR A 167 8.30 -18.20 -9.40
N GLY A 168 7.10 -18.39 -8.86
CA GLY A 168 6.45 -17.40 -7.99
C GLY A 168 7.23 -17.12 -6.72
N TYR A 169 7.97 -18.10 -6.20
CA TYR A 169 8.85 -17.92 -5.05
C TYR A 169 10.19 -17.27 -5.42
N LEU A 170 10.71 -17.55 -6.62
CA LEU A 170 11.98 -17.01 -7.10
C LEU A 170 11.87 -15.56 -7.61
N TYR A 171 10.72 -15.20 -8.19
CA TYR A 171 10.46 -13.89 -8.79
C TYR A 171 10.87 -12.69 -7.91
N PRO A 172 10.42 -12.57 -6.63
CA PRO A 172 10.72 -11.39 -5.83
C PRO A 172 12.22 -11.22 -5.56
N TYR A 173 12.97 -12.32 -5.48
CA TYR A 173 14.43 -12.30 -5.37
C TYR A 173 15.09 -11.88 -6.68
N ALA A 174 14.65 -12.44 -7.81
CA ALA A 174 15.19 -12.11 -9.14
C ALA A 174 14.97 -10.63 -9.49
N GLU A 175 13.79 -10.11 -9.20
CA GLU A 175 13.45 -8.70 -9.41
C GLU A 175 14.26 -7.77 -8.51
N THR A 176 14.34 -8.08 -7.20
CA THR A 176 15.13 -7.26 -6.26
C THR A 176 16.60 -7.27 -6.64
N PHE A 177 17.14 -8.43 -7.00
CA PHE A 177 18.52 -8.59 -7.45
C PHE A 177 18.80 -7.78 -8.72
N ALA A 178 17.91 -7.86 -9.72
CA ALA A 178 18.01 -7.04 -10.92
C ALA A 178 17.96 -5.55 -10.58
N GLY A 179 17.02 -5.10 -9.74
CA GLY A 179 16.91 -3.71 -9.30
C GLY A 179 18.18 -3.18 -8.65
N VAL A 180 18.80 -3.95 -7.75
CA VAL A 180 20.05 -3.59 -7.07
C VAL A 180 21.20 -3.45 -8.06
N LEU A 181 21.36 -4.41 -8.98
CA LEU A 181 22.39 -4.35 -10.01
C LEU A 181 22.19 -3.17 -10.97
N MET A 182 20.94 -2.90 -11.35
CA MET A 182 20.59 -1.78 -12.22
C MET A 182 20.86 -0.43 -11.53
N LEU A 183 20.60 -0.31 -10.23
CA LEU A 183 20.93 0.90 -9.46
C LEU A 183 22.45 1.13 -9.37
N ALA A 184 23.20 0.05 -9.15
CA ALA A 184 24.66 0.09 -9.13
C ALA A 184 25.26 0.40 -10.52
N GLY A 185 24.52 0.17 -11.60
CA GLY A 185 25.06 0.19 -12.95
C GLY A 185 26.08 -0.93 -13.20
N ALA A 186 25.99 -2.02 -12.44
CA ALA A 186 26.93 -3.13 -12.46
C ALA A 186 26.28 -4.39 -13.04
N LEU A 187 27.07 -5.23 -13.72
CA LEU A 187 26.63 -6.52 -14.28
C LEU A 187 25.35 -6.37 -15.12
N THR A 188 25.27 -5.32 -15.94
CA THR A 188 24.13 -5.01 -16.82
C THR A 188 23.85 -6.12 -17.83
N TRP A 189 24.90 -6.81 -18.28
CA TRP A 189 24.78 -8.03 -19.09
C TRP A 189 23.97 -9.15 -18.40
N LEU A 190 23.87 -9.14 -17.07
CA LEU A 190 23.10 -10.10 -16.28
C LEU A 190 21.75 -9.51 -15.84
N SER A 191 21.74 -8.28 -15.31
CA SER A 191 20.53 -7.67 -14.75
C SER A 191 19.51 -7.29 -15.83
N ALA A 192 19.94 -6.81 -16.99
CA ALA A 192 19.03 -6.42 -18.07
C ALA A 192 18.27 -7.63 -18.65
N PRO A 193 18.90 -8.78 -18.99
CA PRO A 193 18.15 -9.95 -19.43
C PRO A 193 17.16 -10.49 -18.40
N ILE A 194 17.53 -10.49 -17.11
CA ILE A 194 16.63 -10.92 -16.02
C ILE A 194 15.40 -10.01 -15.98
N ALA A 195 15.60 -8.69 -15.87
CA ALA A 195 14.53 -7.70 -15.79
C ALA A 195 13.64 -7.72 -17.04
N PHE A 196 14.24 -7.84 -18.22
CA PHE A 196 13.51 -7.94 -19.49
C PHE A 196 12.60 -9.17 -19.52
N PHE A 197 13.13 -10.34 -19.16
CA PHE A 197 12.39 -11.60 -19.23
C PHE A 197 11.21 -11.62 -18.25
N ILE A 198 11.47 -11.32 -16.97
CA ILE A 198 10.42 -11.34 -15.94
C ILE A 198 9.41 -10.22 -16.15
N GLY A 199 9.86 -9.03 -16.60
CA GLY A 199 8.99 -7.89 -16.90
C GLY A 199 8.11 -8.13 -18.12
N MET A 200 8.63 -8.77 -19.17
CA MET A 200 7.83 -9.09 -20.36
C MET A 200 6.73 -10.12 -20.04
N ILE A 201 7.07 -11.18 -19.32
CA ILE A 201 6.09 -12.18 -18.87
C ILE A 201 5.05 -11.56 -17.93
N GLY A 202 5.49 -10.74 -16.97
CA GLY A 202 4.62 -10.05 -16.04
C GLY A 202 3.67 -9.08 -16.76
N ALA A 203 4.17 -8.27 -17.70
CA ALA A 203 3.36 -7.35 -18.49
C ALA A 203 2.28 -8.07 -19.30
N VAL A 204 2.64 -9.15 -20.00
CA VAL A 204 1.69 -9.97 -20.76
C VAL A 204 0.65 -10.62 -19.84
N SER A 205 1.08 -11.10 -18.67
CA SER A 205 0.20 -11.74 -17.69
C SER A 205 -0.82 -10.76 -17.09
N VAL A 206 -0.36 -9.58 -16.66
CA VAL A 206 -1.23 -8.52 -16.13
C VAL A 206 -2.17 -8.00 -17.22
N PHE A 207 -1.66 -7.76 -18.43
CA PHE A 207 -2.48 -7.32 -19.56
C PHE A 207 -3.61 -8.30 -19.85
N LYS A 208 -3.30 -9.60 -19.92
CA LYS A 208 -4.31 -10.65 -20.10
C LYS A 208 -5.32 -10.66 -18.93
N ALA A 209 -4.85 -10.69 -17.70
CA ALA A 209 -5.72 -10.84 -16.53
C ALA A 209 -6.69 -9.65 -16.34
N VAL A 210 -6.21 -8.43 -16.61
CA VAL A 210 -6.95 -7.19 -16.34
C VAL A 210 -7.77 -6.73 -17.55
N TYR A 211 -7.17 -6.71 -18.75
CA TYR A 211 -7.82 -6.14 -19.93
C TYR A 211 -8.59 -7.16 -20.76
N VAL A 212 -8.14 -8.42 -20.78
CA VAL A 212 -8.80 -9.50 -21.54
C VAL A 212 -9.80 -10.24 -20.65
N ASP A 213 -9.34 -10.74 -19.51
CA ASP A 213 -10.15 -11.56 -18.61
C ASP A 213 -11.02 -10.72 -17.64
N LYS A 214 -10.84 -9.38 -17.63
CA LYS A 214 -11.58 -8.41 -16.79
C LYS A 214 -11.67 -8.82 -15.31
N ARG A 215 -10.59 -9.37 -14.75
CA ARG A 215 -10.56 -9.83 -13.37
C ARG A 215 -10.24 -8.67 -12.43
N GLU A 216 -11.04 -8.51 -11.37
CA GLU A 216 -10.73 -7.61 -10.26
C GLU A 216 -9.76 -8.30 -9.30
N LEU A 217 -8.47 -8.04 -9.49
CA LEU A 217 -7.39 -8.64 -8.69
C LEU A 217 -6.65 -7.59 -7.87
N LYS A 218 -6.21 -7.99 -6.68
CA LYS A 218 -5.33 -7.18 -5.84
C LYS A 218 -3.89 -7.29 -6.31
N CYS A 219 -3.15 -6.19 -6.16
CA CYS A 219 -1.76 -6.06 -6.57
C CYS A 219 -0.83 -6.77 -5.59
N ALA A 220 -0.05 -7.76 -6.04
CA ALA A 220 0.95 -8.42 -5.20
C ALA A 220 2.21 -7.55 -5.00
N CYS A 221 2.39 -6.47 -5.78
CA CYS A 221 3.61 -5.67 -5.77
C CYS A 221 3.87 -4.89 -4.47
N VAL A 222 2.85 -4.75 -3.64
CA VAL A 222 2.91 -4.06 -2.34
C VAL A 222 2.82 -5.08 -1.19
N GLY A 223 3.11 -6.36 -1.47
CA GLY A 223 2.91 -7.46 -0.54
C GLY A 223 1.47 -7.97 -0.52
N GLY A 224 1.28 -9.20 -0.02
CA GLY A 224 0.00 -9.91 -0.14
C GLY A 224 -1.17 -9.38 0.72
N ASN A 225 -0.92 -8.41 1.61
CA ASN A 225 -1.94 -7.76 2.44
C ASN A 225 -2.46 -6.42 1.89
N SER A 226 -2.15 -6.08 0.63
CA SER A 226 -2.57 -4.80 0.03
C SER A 226 -3.95 -4.88 -0.64
N GLU A 227 -4.74 -3.82 -0.50
CA GLU A 227 -6.03 -3.64 -1.20
C GLU A 227 -5.89 -2.88 -2.53
N VAL A 228 -4.66 -2.58 -2.95
CA VAL A 228 -4.38 -1.88 -4.21
C VAL A 228 -4.86 -2.74 -5.38
N PRO A 229 -5.66 -2.22 -6.33
CA PRO A 229 -6.00 -2.96 -7.53
C PRO A 229 -4.78 -3.13 -8.43
N LEU A 230 -4.58 -4.35 -8.95
CA LEU A 230 -3.44 -4.77 -9.78
C LEU A 230 -3.25 -3.90 -11.04
N GLY A 231 -4.37 -3.48 -11.64
CA GLY A 231 -4.50 -3.00 -13.02
C GLY A 231 -3.37 -2.13 -13.56
N PHE A 232 -3.45 -0.82 -13.33
CA PHE A 232 -2.55 0.14 -13.97
C PHE A 232 -1.13 0.09 -13.39
N ILE A 233 -1.01 -0.03 -12.07
CA ILE A 233 0.27 0.10 -11.36
C ILE A 233 1.21 -1.05 -11.73
N SER A 234 0.74 -2.30 -11.67
CA SER A 234 1.58 -3.46 -11.97
C SER A 234 1.92 -3.54 -13.45
N LEU A 235 1.02 -3.10 -14.34
CA LEU A 235 1.33 -3.02 -15.76
C LEU A 235 2.44 -1.98 -16.03
N THR A 236 2.33 -0.79 -15.46
CA THR A 236 3.36 0.26 -15.61
C THR A 236 4.71 -0.21 -15.08
N GLU A 237 4.74 -0.86 -13.92
CA GLU A 237 5.97 -1.42 -13.34
C GLU A 237 6.67 -2.40 -14.29
N ASN A 238 5.95 -3.41 -14.78
CA ASN A 238 6.52 -4.41 -15.69
C ASN A 238 6.98 -3.80 -17.03
N VAL A 239 6.24 -2.82 -17.56
CA VAL A 239 6.65 -2.09 -18.77
C VAL A 239 7.91 -1.26 -18.53
N MET A 240 8.01 -0.56 -17.39
CA MET A 240 9.18 0.23 -17.05
C MET A 240 10.43 -0.66 -16.85
N MET A 241 10.27 -1.86 -16.30
CA MET A 241 11.36 -2.84 -16.22
C MET A 241 11.89 -3.22 -17.61
N VAL A 242 11.00 -3.51 -18.56
CA VAL A 242 11.36 -3.84 -19.94
C VAL A 242 12.05 -2.66 -20.62
N LEU A 243 11.49 -1.46 -20.49
CA LEU A 243 12.08 -0.25 -21.07
C LEU A 243 13.46 0.04 -20.50
N MET A 244 13.62 -0.07 -19.19
CA MET A 244 14.90 0.15 -18.53
C MET A 244 15.93 -0.91 -18.90
N ALA A 245 15.53 -2.18 -19.03
CA ALA A 245 16.42 -3.24 -19.50
C ALA A 245 16.94 -2.97 -20.93
N ILE A 246 16.06 -2.55 -21.84
CA ILE A 246 16.44 -2.16 -23.21
C ILE A 246 17.36 -0.93 -23.19
N TRP A 247 17.04 0.06 -22.36
CA TRP A 247 17.84 1.27 -22.22
C TRP A 247 19.25 0.97 -21.73
N MET A 248 19.39 0.20 -20.65
CA MET A 248 20.70 -0.16 -20.10
C MET A 248 21.53 -1.01 -21.07
N ALA A 249 20.91 -1.99 -21.72
CA ALA A 249 21.58 -2.81 -22.74
C ALA A 249 22.04 -1.97 -23.94
N SER A 250 21.23 -1.01 -24.39
CA SER A 250 21.60 -0.13 -25.50
C SER A 250 22.68 0.89 -25.12
N ARG A 251 22.66 1.44 -23.91
CA ARG A 251 23.71 2.32 -23.38
C ARG A 251 25.06 1.61 -23.29
N GLU A 252 25.09 0.37 -22.81
CA GLU A 252 26.33 -0.42 -22.73
C GLU A 252 26.90 -0.76 -24.12
N LEU A 253 26.02 -1.06 -25.09
CA LEU A 253 26.43 -1.40 -26.45
C LEU A 253 26.84 -0.18 -27.30
N LEU A 254 26.15 0.96 -27.14
CA LEU A 254 26.29 2.13 -28.02
C LEU A 254 27.12 3.27 -27.41
N LEU A 255 27.23 3.35 -26.08
CA LEU A 255 27.82 4.49 -25.36
C LEU A 255 28.65 4.04 -24.14
N PRO A 256 29.72 3.23 -24.32
CA PRO A 256 30.50 2.67 -23.21
C PRO A 256 31.24 3.71 -22.33
N GLY A 257 31.29 4.99 -22.75
CA GLY A 257 31.96 6.08 -22.03
C GLY A 257 31.06 7.00 -21.22
N LEU A 258 29.76 6.71 -21.11
CA LEU A 258 28.79 7.55 -20.38
C LEU A 258 28.49 7.09 -18.95
N GLY A 259 29.17 6.02 -18.48
CA GLY A 259 29.02 5.41 -17.15
C GLY A 259 29.49 6.29 -16.00
#